data_AF-B0W382-F1
#
_entry.id   AF-B0W382-F1
#
_cell.length_a   1.000
_cell.length_b   1.000
_cell.length_c   1.000
_cell.angle_alpha   90.00
_cell.angle_beta   90.00
_cell.angle_gamma   90.00
#
_symmetry.space_group_name_H-M   'P 1'
#
loop_
_entity.id
_entity.type
_entity.pdbx_description
1 polymer ?
#
loop_
_entity_poly.entity_id
_entity_poly.type
_entity_poly.pdbx_seq_one_letter_code
_entity_poly.pdbx_strand_id
1 'polypeptide(L)'
;MDQLCAVVDDAVRRTKYRYKKMFKRIQLFKQSAQEGVDNFIFPIPDCDTIERLEVSVRMFPNIRKQYVEHLRRVKEQTKEVVKAFPVLFSDTALEMYNYMGTGRKERRAMRDYHIFHDCMLEAWSEDGVNELVLAESINIVIKRADGRKRAKLFNFRRRIFQNVGTIFSSLAAIIRVISDERLLSKQLADPLEYEQSLRRPPHSAPVTIGGITFPIADEATVEKLEAVVRSDWSARQAYVGLLRSQMPRRTDAHRIYDIVSNRIFSYKALQNYYLTADRQPYFKQENRKAMVNYEIFQGCMLEAWADMGVDSAGLKNALRAVVMVISRKLRKSIGTNRRY
;
A
#
# COMPACT_ATOMS: atom_id res chain seq x y z
N MET A 1 -19.91 15.07 27.34
CA MET A 1 -18.69 14.71 28.09
C MET A 1 -18.49 13.19 28.15
N ASP A 2 -19.55 12.41 28.37
CA ASP A 2 -19.45 10.94 28.57
C ASP A 2 -18.90 10.14 27.38
N GLN A 3 -19.19 10.55 26.14
CA GLN A 3 -18.64 9.89 24.94
C GLN A 3 -17.13 10.12 24.78
N LEU A 4 -16.58 11.23 25.30
CA LEU A 4 -15.16 11.52 25.21
C LEU A 4 -14.37 10.67 26.22
N CYS A 5 -14.90 10.52 27.44
CA CYS A 5 -14.32 9.64 28.48
C CYS A 5 -14.25 8.18 28.03
N ALA A 6 -15.31 7.65 27.41
CA ALA A 6 -15.33 6.26 26.94
C ALA A 6 -14.27 5.96 25.86
N VAL A 7 -13.98 6.93 24.98
CA VAL A 7 -12.95 6.80 23.94
C VAL A 7 -11.55 6.85 24.54
N VAL A 8 -11.32 7.70 25.54
CA VAL A 8 -10.04 7.79 26.25
C VAL A 8 -9.78 6.50 27.04
N ASP A 9 -10.78 5.96 27.73
CA ASP A 9 -10.66 4.71 28.48
C ASP A 9 -10.33 3.51 27.59
N ASP A 10 -10.95 3.39 26.41
CA ASP A 10 -10.63 2.33 25.45
C ASP A 10 -9.21 2.48 24.89
N ALA A 11 -8.76 3.71 24.61
CA ALA A 11 -7.40 3.97 24.17
C ALA A 11 -6.35 3.61 25.25
N VAL A 12 -6.63 3.93 26.52
CA VAL A 12 -5.77 3.57 27.66
C VAL A 12 -5.73 2.05 27.85
N ARG A 13 -6.87 1.35 27.79
CA ARG A 13 -6.93 -0.12 27.89
C ARG A 13 -6.13 -0.80 26.79
N ARG A 14 -6.26 -0.35 25.53
CA ARG A 14 -5.49 -0.89 24.39
C ARG A 14 -3.99 -0.68 24.57
N THR A 15 -3.59 0.47 25.09
CA THR A 15 -2.18 0.80 25.32
C THR A 15 -1.61 -0.05 26.46
N LYS A 16 -2.32 -0.17 27.58
CA LYS A 16 -1.93 -1.03 28.72
C LYS A 16 -1.80 -2.50 28.32
N TYR A 17 -2.72 -3.01 27.48
CA TYR A 17 -2.62 -4.37 26.93
C TYR A 17 -1.38 -4.57 26.05
N ARG A 18 -1.05 -3.59 25.19
CA ARG A 18 0.15 -3.62 24.33
C ARG A 18 1.44 -3.64 25.17
N TYR A 19 1.52 -2.80 26.20
CA TYR A 19 2.66 -2.78 27.12
C TYR A 19 2.81 -4.09 27.89
N LYS A 20 1.72 -4.63 28.46
CA LYS A 20 1.76 -5.92 29.17
C LYS A 20 2.23 -7.06 28.26
N LYS A 21 1.76 -7.08 27.00
CA LYS A 21 2.16 -8.07 25.99
C LYS A 21 3.63 -7.92 25.56
N MET A 22 4.10 -6.67 25.41
CA MET A 22 5.50 -6.37 25.09
C MET A 22 6.43 -6.75 26.25
N PHE A 23 6.07 -6.40 27.48
CA PHE A 23 6.85 -6.70 28.68
C PHE A 23 6.96 -8.21 28.92
N LYS A 24 5.86 -8.97 28.75
CA LYS A 24 5.90 -10.44 28.82
C LYS A 24 6.84 -11.04 27.76
N ARG A 25 6.88 -10.48 26.54
CA ARG A 25 7.84 -10.89 25.50
C ARG A 25 9.28 -10.58 25.89
N ILE A 26 9.55 -9.42 26.49
CA ILE A 26 10.88 -9.02 26.94
C ILE A 26 11.35 -9.91 28.10
N GLN A 27 10.47 -10.28 29.03
CA GLN A 27 10.82 -11.23 30.10
C GLN A 27 11.11 -12.63 29.56
N LEU A 28 10.28 -13.14 28.64
CA LEU A 28 10.55 -14.42 27.96
C LEU A 28 11.90 -14.39 27.22
N PHE A 29 12.23 -13.27 26.56
CA PHE A 29 13.50 -13.07 25.88
C PHE A 29 14.70 -13.04 26.84
N LYS A 30 14.56 -12.43 28.01
CA LYS A 30 15.63 -12.43 29.04
C LYS A 30 15.85 -13.82 29.63
N GLN A 31 14.80 -14.62 29.81
CA GLN A 31 14.90 -15.98 30.36
C GLN A 31 15.50 -17.00 29.38
N SER A 32 15.30 -16.82 28.06
CA SER A 32 15.91 -17.71 27.04
C SER A 32 17.40 -17.44 26.79
N ALA A 33 17.91 -16.28 27.22
CA ALA A 33 19.26 -15.82 26.90
C ALA A 33 20.35 -16.35 27.86
N GLN A 34 20.00 -16.99 28.97
CA GLN A 34 20.94 -17.20 30.08
C GLN A 34 21.44 -18.65 30.29
N GLU A 35 20.83 -19.65 29.63
CA GLU A 35 21.30 -21.05 29.60
C GLU A 35 20.94 -21.68 28.25
N GLY A 36 21.79 -21.47 27.25
CA GLY A 36 21.52 -21.75 25.84
C GLY A 36 22.29 -22.95 25.28
N VAL A 37 21.88 -23.39 24.09
CA VAL A 37 22.64 -24.31 23.24
C VAL A 37 24.00 -23.68 22.94
N ASP A 38 25.09 -24.44 23.13
CA ASP A 38 26.44 -23.89 23.01
C ASP A 38 26.65 -23.16 21.68
N ASN A 39 27.13 -21.92 21.76
CA ASN A 39 27.38 -21.01 20.64
C ASN A 39 26.13 -20.48 19.89
N PHE A 40 24.92 -20.65 20.44
CA PHE A 40 23.70 -20.11 19.83
C PHE A 40 22.92 -19.20 20.79
N ILE A 41 22.47 -18.06 20.27
CA ILE A 41 21.65 -17.09 20.98
C ILE A 41 20.24 -17.12 20.39
N PHE A 42 19.26 -17.41 21.24
CA PHE A 42 17.85 -17.44 20.84
C PHE A 42 17.14 -16.13 21.20
N PRO A 43 16.20 -15.66 20.36
CA PRO A 43 15.78 -16.19 19.06
C PRO A 43 16.85 -16.00 17.97
N ILE A 44 16.99 -17.01 17.11
CA ILE A 44 17.93 -16.99 15.99
C ILE A 44 17.57 -15.83 15.03
N PRO A 45 18.51 -14.90 14.76
CA PRO A 45 18.18 -13.64 14.09
C PRO A 45 18.10 -13.73 12.56
N ASP A 46 18.86 -14.63 11.93
CA ASP A 46 19.03 -14.72 10.48
C ASP A 46 19.10 -16.17 9.96
N CYS A 47 19.08 -16.31 8.63
CA CYS A 47 19.10 -17.59 7.94
C CYS A 47 20.44 -18.32 8.10
N ASP A 48 21.57 -17.62 8.08
CA ASP A 48 22.90 -18.25 8.14
C ASP A 48 23.11 -18.92 9.49
N THR A 49 22.59 -18.31 10.56
CA THR A 49 22.62 -18.88 11.90
C THR A 49 21.69 -20.10 12.04
N ILE A 50 20.55 -20.15 11.32
CA ILE A 50 19.72 -21.36 11.23
C ILE A 50 20.51 -22.50 10.58
N GLU A 51 21.21 -22.22 9.48
CA GLU A 51 22.04 -23.22 8.79
C GLU A 51 23.17 -23.75 9.67
N ARG A 52 23.84 -22.87 10.42
CA ARG A 52 24.85 -23.30 11.40
C ARG A 52 24.23 -24.18 12.49
N LEU A 53 23.04 -23.83 13.00
CA LEU A 53 22.37 -24.63 14.02
C LEU A 53 22.00 -26.01 13.49
N GLU A 54 21.45 -26.08 12.27
CA GLU A 54 21.12 -27.34 11.61
C GLU A 54 22.35 -28.23 11.45
N VAL A 55 23.44 -27.70 10.92
CA VAL A 55 24.70 -28.43 10.77
C VAL A 55 25.21 -28.91 12.12
N SER A 56 25.23 -28.04 13.14
CA SER A 56 25.71 -28.42 14.46
C SER A 56 24.84 -29.49 15.12
N VAL A 57 23.51 -29.41 15.01
CA VAL A 57 22.58 -30.41 15.55
C VAL A 57 22.72 -31.75 14.82
N ARG A 58 22.98 -31.72 13.50
CA ARG A 58 23.19 -32.93 12.70
C ARG A 58 24.53 -33.61 13.00
N MET A 59 25.59 -32.82 13.17
CA MET A 59 26.96 -33.33 13.32
C MET A 59 27.31 -33.68 14.77
N PHE A 60 26.75 -32.97 15.75
CA PHE A 60 27.17 -33.05 17.15
C PHE A 60 26.00 -33.48 18.06
N PRO A 61 25.97 -34.74 18.52
CA PRO A 61 24.88 -35.25 19.36
C PRO A 61 24.68 -34.49 20.68
N ASN A 62 25.75 -33.91 21.25
CA ASN A 62 25.66 -33.07 22.44
C ASN A 62 24.88 -31.77 22.15
N ILE A 63 25.11 -31.12 21.01
CA ILE A 63 24.37 -29.92 20.59
C ILE A 63 22.90 -30.26 20.32
N ARG A 64 22.62 -31.42 19.69
CA ARG A 64 21.24 -31.91 19.53
C ARG A 64 20.53 -32.05 20.87
N LYS A 65 21.16 -32.70 21.86
CA LYS A 65 20.59 -32.85 23.21
C LYS A 65 20.33 -31.52 23.88
N GLN A 66 21.29 -30.59 23.82
CA GLN A 66 21.12 -29.23 24.35
C GLN A 66 19.94 -28.50 23.67
N TYR A 67 19.81 -28.63 22.35
CA TYR A 67 18.73 -28.00 21.60
C TYR A 67 17.36 -28.60 21.94
N VAL A 68 17.23 -29.92 22.00
CA VAL A 68 15.97 -30.56 22.44
C VAL A 68 15.61 -30.15 23.86
N GLU A 69 16.58 -30.05 24.77
CA GLU A 69 16.31 -29.59 26.13
C GLU A 69 15.91 -28.10 26.19
N HIS A 70 16.51 -27.27 25.34
CA HIS A 70 16.07 -25.90 25.15
C HIS A 70 14.63 -25.83 24.62
N LEU A 71 14.28 -26.68 23.65
CA LEU A 71 12.94 -26.80 23.10
C LEU A 71 11.91 -27.20 24.19
N ARG A 72 12.23 -28.16 25.06
CA ARG A 72 11.37 -28.55 26.20
C ARG A 72 11.13 -27.39 27.18
N ARG A 73 12.15 -26.61 27.50
CA ARG A 73 11.98 -25.41 28.34
C ARG A 73 11.10 -24.35 27.68
N VAL A 74 11.29 -24.11 26.37
CA VAL A 74 10.42 -23.19 25.61
C VAL A 74 8.98 -23.72 25.57
N LYS A 75 8.81 -25.03 25.36
CA LYS A 75 7.51 -25.72 25.39
C LYS A 75 6.77 -25.46 26.68
N GLU A 76 7.41 -25.59 27.84
CA GLU A 76 6.78 -25.37 29.13
C GLU A 76 6.20 -23.95 29.27
N GLN A 77 6.89 -22.96 28.70
CA GLN A 77 6.50 -21.55 28.75
C GLN A 77 5.39 -21.20 27.76
N THR A 78 5.42 -21.79 26.56
CA THR A 78 4.52 -21.39 25.46
C THR A 78 3.32 -22.32 25.28
N LYS A 79 3.44 -23.57 25.73
CA LYS A 79 2.50 -24.70 25.61
C LYS A 79 2.21 -25.15 24.17
N GLU A 80 2.10 -24.21 23.24
CA GLU A 80 1.86 -24.48 21.82
C GLU A 80 3.12 -24.26 20.98
N VAL A 81 3.37 -25.15 20.01
CA VAL A 81 4.44 -25.02 19.00
C VAL A 81 4.39 -23.66 18.33
N VAL A 82 3.21 -23.22 17.88
CA VAL A 82 3.04 -21.93 17.17
C VAL A 82 3.46 -20.73 18.02
N LYS A 83 3.36 -20.83 19.35
CA LYS A 83 3.77 -19.78 20.30
C LYS A 83 5.25 -19.86 20.66
N ALA A 84 5.89 -21.03 20.50
CA ALA A 84 7.34 -21.24 20.68
C ALA A 84 8.16 -20.57 19.57
N PHE A 85 7.68 -20.60 18.32
CA PHE A 85 8.43 -20.09 17.17
C PHE A 85 8.98 -18.66 17.33
N PRO A 86 8.23 -17.65 17.82
CA PRO A 86 8.78 -16.31 18.03
C PRO A 86 9.84 -16.19 19.13
N VAL A 87 9.99 -17.21 19.98
CA VAL A 87 11.03 -17.30 21.03
C VAL A 87 12.29 -17.99 20.45
N LEU A 88 12.10 -18.91 19.50
CA LEU A 88 13.17 -19.67 18.86
C LEU A 88 13.78 -18.96 17.65
N PHE A 89 12.95 -18.30 16.83
CA PHE A 89 13.36 -17.73 15.55
C PHE A 89 12.75 -16.34 15.35
N SER A 90 13.54 -15.46 14.76
CA SER A 90 13.03 -14.17 14.31
C SER A 90 12.17 -14.33 13.05
N ASP A 91 11.29 -13.35 12.80
CA ASP A 91 10.53 -13.31 11.54
C ASP A 91 11.46 -13.24 10.30
N THR A 92 12.63 -12.61 10.44
CA THR A 92 13.60 -12.43 9.36
C THR A 92 14.33 -13.73 9.03
N ALA A 93 14.65 -14.54 10.04
CA ALA A 93 15.30 -15.83 9.87
C ALA A 93 14.43 -16.80 9.07
N LEU A 94 13.11 -16.77 9.26
CA LEU A 94 12.16 -17.68 8.62
C LEU A 94 11.73 -17.27 7.20
N GLU A 95 12.19 -16.14 6.66
CA GLU A 95 11.68 -15.62 5.37
C GLU A 95 11.95 -16.54 4.18
N MET A 96 13.07 -17.25 4.22
CA MET A 96 13.55 -18.15 3.17
C MET A 96 13.06 -19.59 3.32
N TYR A 97 12.16 -19.85 4.29
CA TYR A 97 11.74 -21.20 4.63
C TYR A 97 10.24 -21.38 4.48
N ASN A 98 9.82 -22.60 4.17
CA ASN A 98 8.45 -23.07 4.36
C ASN A 98 8.45 -24.57 4.64
N TYR A 99 7.30 -25.16 4.98
CA TYR A 99 7.28 -26.57 5.37
C TYR A 99 7.74 -27.53 4.24
N MET A 100 7.22 -27.34 3.03
CA MET A 100 7.41 -28.28 1.90
C MET A 100 8.56 -27.92 0.93
N GLY A 101 9.16 -26.73 1.04
CA GLY A 101 10.13 -26.21 0.06
C GLY A 101 9.50 -25.66 -1.23
N THR A 102 8.17 -25.63 -1.36
CA THR A 102 7.50 -25.34 -2.62
C THR A 102 6.93 -23.93 -2.70
N GLY A 103 6.95 -23.29 -3.88
CA GLY A 103 6.32 -21.99 -4.09
C GLY A 103 6.92 -21.19 -5.25
N ARG A 104 6.42 -19.96 -5.45
CA ARG A 104 6.91 -19.02 -6.49
C ARG A 104 8.31 -18.47 -6.21
N LYS A 105 8.79 -18.63 -4.98
CA LYS A 105 10.15 -18.31 -4.56
C LYS A 105 10.75 -19.59 -4.04
N GLU A 106 11.98 -19.89 -4.44
CA GLU A 106 12.76 -21.00 -3.91
C GLU A 106 12.91 -20.79 -2.40
N ARG A 107 12.13 -21.52 -1.62
CA ARG A 107 12.16 -21.54 -0.15
C ARG A 107 12.67 -22.91 0.27
N ARG A 108 13.47 -22.98 1.33
CA ARG A 108 14.01 -24.22 1.88
C ARG A 108 12.92 -24.97 2.65
N ALA A 109 12.89 -26.30 2.50
CA ALA A 109 11.88 -27.15 3.13
C ALA A 109 12.24 -27.44 4.58
N MET A 110 11.48 -26.90 5.53
CA MET A 110 11.69 -27.11 6.96
C MET A 110 11.55 -28.59 7.37
N ARG A 111 10.78 -29.40 6.63
CA ARG A 111 10.66 -30.83 6.93
C ARG A 111 11.98 -31.60 6.76
N ASP A 112 12.89 -31.07 5.95
CA ASP A 112 14.19 -31.70 5.67
C ASP A 112 15.26 -31.30 6.71
N TYR A 113 14.90 -30.51 7.72
CA TYR A 113 15.79 -29.98 8.75
C TYR A 113 15.49 -30.61 10.10
N HIS A 114 16.50 -31.16 10.76
CA HIS A 114 16.37 -31.75 12.09
C HIS A 114 15.84 -30.72 13.11
N ILE A 115 16.26 -29.45 13.01
CA ILE A 115 15.89 -28.41 13.99
C ILE A 115 14.42 -27.98 13.94
N PHE A 116 13.77 -28.18 12.79
CA PHE A 116 12.35 -27.85 12.57
C PHE A 116 11.44 -29.08 12.59
N HIS A 117 12.02 -30.26 12.38
CA HIS A 117 11.28 -31.51 12.29
C HIS A 117 11.59 -32.42 13.48
N ASP A 118 12.66 -33.20 13.41
CA ASP A 118 12.94 -34.28 14.36
C ASP A 118 13.08 -33.79 15.80
N CYS A 119 13.83 -32.72 16.03
CA CYS A 119 14.02 -32.18 17.38
C CYS A 119 12.72 -31.59 17.96
N MET A 120 11.84 -31.05 17.11
CA MET A 120 10.54 -30.54 17.57
C MET A 120 9.59 -31.69 17.90
N LEU A 121 9.56 -32.75 17.09
CA LEU A 121 8.81 -33.97 17.41
C LEU A 121 9.31 -34.60 18.72
N GLU A 122 10.62 -34.70 18.88
CA GLU A 122 11.24 -35.24 20.11
C GLU A 122 10.87 -34.43 21.37
N ALA A 123 10.73 -33.11 21.25
CA ALA A 123 10.38 -32.25 22.38
C ALA A 123 8.88 -32.20 22.69
N TRP A 124 7.99 -32.42 21.72
CA TRP A 124 6.53 -32.30 21.87
C TRP A 124 5.73 -33.61 21.69
N SER A 125 6.39 -34.74 21.45
CA SER A 125 5.73 -36.04 21.26
C SER A 125 4.82 -36.43 22.44
N GLU A 126 5.26 -36.18 23.67
CA GLU A 126 4.49 -36.42 24.90
C GLU A 126 3.20 -35.60 25.00
N ASP A 127 3.13 -34.45 24.31
CA ASP A 127 1.95 -33.58 24.25
C ASP A 127 1.05 -33.91 23.05
N GLY A 128 1.27 -35.05 22.39
CA GLY A 128 0.46 -35.52 21.26
C GLY A 128 0.77 -34.84 19.92
N VAL A 129 1.90 -34.11 19.82
CA VAL A 129 2.33 -33.53 18.54
C VAL A 129 2.99 -34.61 17.69
N ASN A 130 2.32 -34.97 16.60
CA ASN A 130 2.86 -35.81 15.54
C ASN A 130 3.25 -34.96 14.31
N GLU A 131 3.77 -35.61 13.27
CA GLU A 131 4.23 -34.95 12.04
C GLU A 131 3.16 -34.06 11.40
N LEU A 132 1.90 -34.53 11.35
CA LEU A 132 0.79 -33.76 10.78
C LEU A 132 0.50 -32.48 11.60
N VAL A 133 0.42 -32.60 12.92
CA VAL A 133 0.18 -31.45 13.82
C VAL A 133 1.34 -30.46 13.76
N LEU A 134 2.57 -30.95 13.65
CA LEU A 134 3.76 -30.11 13.49
C LEU A 134 3.73 -29.37 12.14
N ALA A 135 3.41 -30.05 11.06
CA ALA A 135 3.28 -29.45 9.73
C ALA A 135 2.23 -28.33 9.70
N GLU A 136 1.06 -28.56 10.28
CA GLU A 136 0.00 -27.55 10.41
C GLU A 136 0.47 -26.35 11.24
N SER A 137 1.12 -26.61 12.38
CA SER A 137 1.68 -25.59 13.27
C SER A 137 2.69 -24.69 12.56
N ILE A 138 3.62 -25.30 11.83
CA ILE A 138 4.64 -24.60 11.04
C ILE A 138 3.98 -23.74 9.94
N ASN A 139 3.02 -24.28 9.21
CA ASN A 139 2.29 -23.53 8.19
C ASN A 139 1.56 -22.30 8.76
N ILE A 140 0.96 -22.42 9.95
CA ILE A 140 0.35 -21.30 10.66
C ILE A 140 1.41 -20.23 11.01
N VAL A 141 2.59 -20.64 11.48
CA VAL A 141 3.69 -19.73 11.82
C VAL A 141 4.14 -18.94 10.60
N ILE A 142 4.41 -19.61 9.48
CA ILE A 142 4.85 -18.98 8.21
C ILE A 142 3.78 -17.99 7.73
N LYS A 143 2.51 -18.40 7.72
CA LYS A 143 1.39 -17.52 7.32
C LYS A 143 1.31 -16.27 8.20
N ARG A 144 1.56 -16.40 9.51
CA ARG A 144 1.59 -15.27 10.45
C ARG A 144 2.81 -14.38 10.24
N ALA A 145 3.99 -14.94 9.94
CA ALA A 145 5.20 -14.18 9.63
C ALA A 145 5.03 -13.36 8.33
N ASP A 146 4.56 -13.99 7.25
CA ASP A 146 4.24 -13.32 5.98
C ASP A 146 3.14 -12.24 6.17
N GLY A 147 2.17 -12.48 7.05
CA GLY A 147 1.17 -11.49 7.45
C GLY A 147 1.78 -10.26 8.15
N ARG A 148 2.68 -10.48 9.12
CA ARG A 148 3.39 -9.40 9.82
C ARG A 148 4.27 -8.58 8.87
N LYS A 149 4.98 -9.22 7.95
CA LYS A 149 5.78 -8.56 6.91
C LYS A 149 4.92 -7.66 6.03
N ARG A 150 3.80 -8.18 5.51
CA ARG A 150 2.85 -7.39 4.72
C ARG A 150 2.29 -6.21 5.50
N ALA A 151 1.95 -6.38 6.78
CA ALA A 151 1.47 -5.31 7.64
C ALA A 151 2.54 -4.23 7.89
N LYS A 152 3.80 -4.62 8.15
CA LYS A 152 4.93 -3.69 8.27
C LYS A 152 5.11 -2.88 6.99
N LEU A 153 5.13 -3.54 5.82
CA LEU A 153 5.24 -2.87 4.52
C LEU A 153 4.06 -1.94 4.24
N PHE A 154 2.84 -2.37 4.55
CA PHE A 154 1.64 -1.55 4.41
C PHE A 154 1.70 -0.30 5.30
N ASN A 155 2.08 -0.45 6.57
CA ASN A 155 2.20 0.67 7.50
C ASN A 155 3.34 1.62 7.12
N PHE A 156 4.47 1.08 6.65
CA PHE A 156 5.59 1.86 6.13
C PHE A 156 5.16 2.70 4.93
N ARG A 157 4.53 2.07 3.92
CA ARG A 157 3.96 2.76 2.77
C ARG A 157 2.95 3.82 3.20
N ARG A 158 2.04 3.49 4.11
CA ARG A 158 1.05 4.43 4.64
C ARG A 158 1.71 5.65 5.29
N ARG A 159 2.78 5.48 6.08
CA ARG A 159 3.52 6.59 6.69
C ARG A 159 4.20 7.47 5.64
N ILE A 160 4.83 6.86 4.62
CA ILE A 160 5.38 7.61 3.49
C ILE A 160 4.29 8.43 2.81
N PHE A 161 3.15 7.81 2.48
CA PHE A 161 2.04 8.52 1.84
C PHE A 161 1.44 9.62 2.72
N GLN A 162 1.40 9.45 4.04
CA GLN A 162 0.94 10.49 4.97
C GLN A 162 1.93 11.66 5.02
N ASN A 163 3.23 11.39 5.15
CA ASN A 163 4.27 12.41 5.20
C ASN A 163 4.34 13.20 3.87
N VAL A 164 4.23 12.51 2.74
CA VAL A 164 4.13 13.15 1.41
C VAL A 164 2.87 14.02 1.34
N GLY A 165 1.72 13.54 1.81
CA GLY A 165 0.50 14.35 1.87
C GLY A 165 0.64 15.62 2.72
N THR A 166 1.34 15.54 3.85
CA THR A 166 1.64 16.69 4.70
C THR A 166 2.57 17.68 4.00
N ILE A 167 3.62 17.21 3.33
CA ILE A 167 4.53 18.04 2.54
C ILE A 167 3.78 18.77 1.41
N PHE A 168 2.88 18.07 0.71
CA PHE A 168 2.04 18.70 -0.32
C PHE A 168 1.08 19.74 0.25
N SER A 169 0.49 19.52 1.42
CA SER A 169 -0.36 20.53 2.07
C SER A 169 0.44 21.75 2.53
N SER A 170 1.65 21.55 3.04
CA SER A 170 2.54 22.64 3.46
C SER A 170 3.06 23.44 2.26
N LEU A 171 3.45 22.78 1.17
CA LEU A 171 3.83 23.45 -0.08
C LEU A 171 2.64 24.19 -0.71
N ALA A 172 1.43 23.63 -0.68
CA ALA A 172 0.23 24.31 -1.16
C ALA A 172 -0.11 25.55 -0.32
N ALA A 173 0.15 25.52 1.00
CA ALA A 173 0.00 26.68 1.87
C ALA A 173 1.05 27.76 1.55
N ILE A 174 2.32 27.37 1.36
CA ILE A 174 3.41 28.28 0.99
C ILE A 174 3.16 28.91 -0.39
N ILE A 175 2.71 28.13 -1.37
CA ILE A 175 2.36 28.63 -2.71
C ILE A 175 1.18 29.59 -2.65
N ARG A 176 0.19 29.36 -1.77
CA ARG A 176 -0.90 30.32 -1.52
C ARG A 176 -0.38 31.65 -0.98
N VAL A 177 0.47 31.61 0.04
CA VAL A 177 1.07 32.82 0.64
C VAL A 177 1.87 33.62 -0.39
N ILE A 178 2.70 32.95 -1.20
CA ILE A 178 3.49 33.59 -2.27
C ILE A 178 2.61 34.13 -3.40
N SER A 179 1.47 33.48 -3.68
CA SER A 179 0.51 33.95 -4.70
C SER A 179 -0.28 35.16 -4.23
N ASP A 180 -0.64 35.20 -2.95
CA ASP A 180 -1.36 36.33 -2.33
C ASP A 180 -0.45 37.55 -2.19
N GLU A 181 0.84 37.37 -1.84
CA GLU A 181 1.85 38.44 -1.88
C GLU A 181 2.04 39.01 -3.29
N ARG A 182 2.12 38.15 -4.31
CA ARG A 182 2.20 38.59 -5.72
C ARG A 182 0.93 39.30 -6.21
N LEU A 183 -0.23 38.97 -5.65
CA LEU A 183 -1.49 39.67 -5.97
C LEU A 183 -1.48 41.09 -5.37
N LEU A 184 -1.02 41.22 -4.13
CA LEU A 184 -0.87 42.51 -3.44
C LEU A 184 0.20 43.40 -4.11
N SER A 185 1.33 42.84 -4.54
CA SER A 185 2.36 43.60 -5.27
C SER A 185 1.89 44.07 -6.64
N LYS A 186 0.94 43.37 -7.29
CA LYS A 186 0.36 43.79 -8.57
C LYS A 186 -0.70 44.89 -8.44
N GLN A 187 -1.37 45.02 -7.28
CA GLN A 187 -2.33 46.09 -7.04
C GLN A 187 -1.68 47.46 -6.82
N LEU A 188 -0.38 47.51 -6.48
CA LEU A 188 0.34 48.76 -6.19
C LEU A 188 1.14 49.32 -7.38
N ALA A 189 1.26 48.57 -8.50
CA ALA A 189 2.21 48.91 -9.55
C ALA A 189 1.65 49.75 -10.71
N ASP A 190 0.35 49.70 -11.04
CA ASP A 190 -0.21 50.60 -12.06
C ASP A 190 -1.76 50.62 -12.05
N PRO A 191 -2.42 51.73 -11.67
CA PRO A 191 -3.89 51.81 -11.61
C PRO A 191 -4.59 51.63 -12.97
N LEU A 192 -3.89 51.86 -14.09
CA LEU A 192 -4.47 51.82 -15.43
C LEU A 192 -4.46 50.42 -16.08
N GLU A 193 -3.62 49.50 -15.62
CA GLU A 193 -3.61 48.12 -16.12
C GLU A 193 -4.64 47.23 -15.40
N TYR A 194 -5.05 47.62 -14.18
CA TYR A 194 -6.06 46.90 -13.39
C TYR A 194 -7.48 47.03 -13.97
N GLU A 195 -7.87 48.21 -14.48
CA GLU A 195 -9.17 48.38 -15.15
C GLU A 195 -9.26 47.63 -16.49
N GLN A 196 -8.14 47.42 -17.18
CA GLN A 196 -8.10 46.56 -18.37
C GLN A 196 -8.12 45.06 -18.02
N SER A 197 -7.65 44.68 -16.83
CA SER A 197 -7.71 43.29 -16.34
C SER A 197 -9.11 42.86 -15.85
N LEU A 198 -9.95 43.82 -15.41
CA LEU A 198 -11.35 43.62 -15.00
C LEU A 198 -12.35 43.64 -16.17
N ARG A 199 -11.91 44.03 -17.38
CA ARG A 199 -12.65 43.88 -18.64
C ARG A 199 -12.21 42.66 -19.45
N ARG A 200 -11.87 41.55 -18.80
CA ARG A 200 -11.96 40.25 -19.48
C ARG A 200 -13.39 39.71 -19.29
N PRO A 201 -14.10 39.39 -20.39
CA PRO A 201 -15.47 38.89 -20.30
C PRO A 201 -15.50 37.58 -19.48
N PRO A 202 -16.57 37.31 -18.72
CA PRO A 202 -16.83 35.96 -18.25
C PRO A 202 -17.11 35.08 -19.46
N HIS A 203 -16.65 33.83 -19.42
CA HIS A 203 -16.76 32.81 -20.47
C HIS A 203 -15.67 32.87 -21.56
N SER A 204 -14.61 32.07 -21.36
CA SER A 204 -14.14 31.28 -22.50
C SER A 204 -15.29 30.34 -22.85
N ALA A 205 -15.72 30.34 -24.11
CA ALA A 205 -16.79 29.48 -24.57
C ALA A 205 -16.49 28.02 -24.18
N PRO A 206 -17.51 27.21 -23.80
CA PRO A 206 -17.33 25.79 -23.57
C PRO A 206 -16.63 25.17 -24.79
N VAL A 207 -15.42 24.64 -24.58
CA VAL A 207 -14.70 23.96 -25.64
C VAL A 207 -15.54 22.74 -26.04
N THR A 208 -15.95 22.71 -27.31
CA THR A 208 -16.81 21.68 -27.87
C THR A 208 -16.04 20.87 -28.89
N ILE A 209 -15.98 19.55 -28.70
CA ILE A 209 -15.35 18.61 -29.64
C ILE A 209 -16.42 17.59 -30.03
N GLY A 210 -16.78 17.51 -31.31
CA GLY A 210 -17.84 16.59 -31.76
C GLY A 210 -19.19 16.79 -31.06
N GLY A 211 -19.52 18.03 -30.66
CA GLY A 211 -20.73 18.34 -29.87
C GLY A 211 -20.64 17.98 -28.38
N ILE A 212 -19.44 17.71 -27.85
CA ILE A 212 -19.21 17.39 -26.44
C ILE A 212 -18.56 18.58 -25.73
N THR A 213 -19.21 19.06 -24.67
CA THR A 213 -18.75 20.17 -23.84
C THR A 213 -17.86 19.67 -22.69
N PHE A 214 -16.72 20.33 -22.48
CA PHE A 214 -15.83 20.05 -21.35
C PHE A 214 -16.04 21.04 -20.20
N PRO A 215 -15.90 20.62 -18.92
CA PRO A 215 -15.55 19.28 -18.44
C PRO A 215 -16.72 18.28 -18.54
N ILE A 216 -16.40 17.01 -18.83
CA ILE A 216 -17.39 15.95 -19.02
C ILE A 216 -18.01 15.56 -17.67
N ALA A 217 -19.33 15.69 -17.54
CA ALA A 217 -20.03 15.53 -16.27
C ALA A 217 -20.43 14.08 -15.96
N ASP A 218 -20.71 13.27 -16.97
CA ASP A 218 -21.32 11.95 -16.85
C ASP A 218 -20.60 10.89 -17.71
N GLU A 219 -20.84 9.62 -17.39
CA GLU A 219 -20.23 8.47 -18.06
C GLU A 219 -20.69 8.32 -19.52
N ALA A 220 -21.96 8.61 -19.84
CA ALA A 220 -22.47 8.44 -21.20
C ALA A 220 -21.75 9.38 -22.19
N THR A 221 -21.43 10.59 -21.73
CA THR A 221 -20.64 11.56 -22.49
C THR A 221 -19.18 11.12 -22.65
N VAL A 222 -18.59 10.37 -21.69
CA VAL A 222 -17.26 9.77 -21.84
C VAL A 222 -17.26 8.70 -22.93
N GLU A 223 -18.28 7.83 -22.95
CA GLU A 223 -18.43 6.82 -24.00
C GLU A 223 -18.65 7.44 -25.38
N LYS A 224 -19.46 8.51 -25.44
CA LYS A 224 -19.66 9.27 -26.67
C LYS A 224 -18.35 9.87 -27.16
N LEU A 225 -17.52 10.43 -26.27
CA LEU A 225 -16.21 10.96 -26.64
C LEU A 225 -15.30 9.84 -27.16
N GLU A 226 -15.24 8.69 -26.49
CA GLU A 226 -14.44 7.55 -26.92
C GLU A 226 -14.85 7.06 -28.31
N ALA A 227 -16.16 6.93 -28.56
CA ALA A 227 -16.68 6.52 -29.86
C ALA A 227 -16.28 7.52 -30.96
N VAL A 228 -16.48 8.82 -30.70
CA VAL A 228 -16.12 9.91 -31.62
C VAL A 228 -14.62 9.93 -31.92
N VAL A 229 -13.77 9.78 -30.89
CA VAL A 229 -12.30 9.78 -31.04
C VAL A 229 -11.80 8.56 -31.81
N ARG A 230 -12.48 7.41 -31.69
CA ARG A 230 -12.15 6.22 -32.48
C ARG A 230 -12.59 6.29 -33.93
N SER A 231 -13.74 6.91 -34.19
CA SER A 231 -14.32 6.96 -35.54
C SER A 231 -13.86 8.15 -36.37
N ASP A 232 -13.54 9.28 -35.73
CA ASP A 232 -13.19 10.53 -36.41
C ASP A 232 -11.79 11.02 -35.99
N TRP A 233 -10.87 10.98 -36.96
CA TRP A 233 -9.51 11.44 -36.78
C TRP A 233 -9.42 12.95 -36.47
N SER A 234 -10.31 13.77 -37.05
CA SER A 234 -10.33 15.22 -36.80
C SER A 234 -10.72 15.51 -35.34
N ALA A 235 -11.76 14.83 -34.84
CA ALA A 235 -12.17 14.93 -33.45
C ALA A 235 -11.08 14.42 -32.47
N ARG A 236 -10.36 13.35 -32.84
CA ARG A 236 -9.18 12.88 -32.09
C ARG A 236 -8.10 13.95 -32.00
N GLN A 237 -7.74 14.60 -33.11
CA GLN A 237 -6.72 15.65 -33.11
C GLN A 237 -7.17 16.89 -32.33
N ALA A 238 -8.44 17.27 -32.41
CA ALA A 238 -9.01 18.34 -31.58
C ALA A 238 -8.92 17.99 -30.07
N TYR A 239 -9.17 16.74 -29.71
CA TYR A 239 -9.03 16.27 -28.33
C TYR A 239 -7.58 16.28 -27.86
N VAL A 240 -6.63 15.81 -28.66
CA VAL A 240 -5.19 15.92 -28.36
C VAL A 240 -4.75 17.38 -28.22
N GLY A 241 -5.24 18.28 -29.09
CA GLY A 241 -5.00 19.72 -28.99
C GLY A 241 -5.53 20.33 -27.69
N LEU A 242 -6.73 19.93 -27.25
CA LEU A 242 -7.27 20.31 -25.95
C LEU A 242 -6.36 19.81 -24.82
N LEU A 243 -5.95 18.54 -24.84
CA LEU A 243 -5.06 17.98 -23.82
C LEU A 243 -3.71 18.70 -23.74
N ARG A 244 -3.15 19.11 -24.89
CA ARG A 244 -1.93 19.92 -24.96
C ARG A 244 -2.11 21.31 -24.36
N SER A 245 -3.21 22.00 -24.69
CA SER A 245 -3.48 23.35 -24.16
C SER A 245 -3.71 23.40 -22.65
N GLN A 246 -4.12 22.28 -22.05
CA GLN A 246 -4.32 22.17 -20.61
C GLN A 246 -3.03 21.83 -19.83
N MET A 247 -1.95 21.44 -20.51
CA MET A 247 -0.70 20.98 -19.90
C MET A 247 0.29 22.15 -19.69
N PRO A 248 0.73 22.44 -18.46
CA PRO A 248 1.79 23.44 -18.21
C PRO A 248 3.16 22.95 -18.68
N ARG A 249 4.06 23.87 -19.08
CA ARG A 249 5.43 23.60 -19.56
C ARG A 249 6.38 22.85 -18.59
N ARG A 250 5.95 22.52 -17.36
CA ARG A 250 6.71 21.72 -16.38
C ARG A 250 5.83 20.60 -15.83
N THR A 251 6.32 19.37 -15.96
CA THR A 251 5.59 18.12 -15.74
C THR A 251 5.83 17.56 -14.34
N ASP A 252 4.82 17.69 -13.48
CA ASP A 252 4.72 16.92 -12.22
C ASP A 252 3.51 16.00 -12.28
N ALA A 253 3.64 14.74 -11.85
CA ALA A 253 2.54 13.76 -11.86
C ALA A 253 1.29 14.22 -11.10
N HIS A 254 1.45 15.11 -10.11
CA HIS A 254 0.35 15.70 -9.35
C HIS A 254 -0.51 16.67 -10.18
N ARG A 255 0.06 17.30 -11.21
CA ARG A 255 -0.68 18.22 -12.09
C ARG A 255 -1.56 17.49 -13.09
N ILE A 256 -1.13 16.30 -13.53
CA ILE A 256 -1.94 15.43 -14.40
C ILE A 256 -3.25 15.05 -13.69
N TYR A 257 -3.21 14.80 -12.38
CA TYR A 257 -4.42 14.58 -11.59
C TYR A 257 -5.38 15.78 -11.68
N ASP A 258 -4.92 17.00 -11.41
CA ASP A 258 -5.78 18.18 -11.40
C ASP A 258 -6.39 18.46 -12.78
N ILE A 259 -5.62 18.25 -13.85
CA ILE A 259 -6.10 18.42 -15.22
C ILE A 259 -7.19 17.38 -15.52
N VAL A 260 -6.92 16.10 -15.28
CA VAL A 260 -7.86 15.01 -15.58
C VAL A 260 -9.13 15.11 -14.72
N SER A 261 -9.03 15.42 -13.42
CA SER A 261 -10.17 15.38 -12.50
C SER A 261 -10.96 16.68 -12.37
N ASN A 262 -10.40 17.82 -12.77
CA ASN A 262 -11.06 19.13 -12.61
C ASN A 262 -11.31 19.84 -13.94
N ARG A 263 -10.55 19.53 -15.01
CA ARG A 263 -10.65 20.24 -16.29
C ARG A 263 -11.19 19.38 -17.44
N ILE A 264 -10.93 18.07 -17.41
CA ILE A 264 -11.35 17.17 -18.49
C ILE A 264 -12.57 16.35 -18.07
N PHE A 265 -12.49 15.63 -16.95
CA PHE A 265 -13.56 14.77 -16.47
C PHE A 265 -13.98 15.16 -15.07
N SER A 266 -15.29 15.19 -14.84
CA SER A 266 -15.83 15.28 -13.50
C SER A 266 -15.59 13.98 -12.74
N TYR A 267 -15.63 14.09 -11.43
CA TYR A 267 -15.64 12.95 -10.53
C TYR A 267 -16.73 11.92 -10.85
N LYS A 268 -17.94 12.39 -11.20
CA LYS A 268 -19.09 11.53 -11.50
C LYS A 268 -18.88 10.76 -12.80
N ALA A 269 -18.23 11.37 -13.78
CA ALA A 269 -17.90 10.74 -15.05
C ALA A 269 -16.94 9.54 -14.87
N LEU A 270 -16.00 9.62 -13.92
CA LEU A 270 -14.96 8.61 -13.73
C LEU A 270 -15.25 7.54 -12.66
N GLN A 271 -16.43 7.57 -12.03
CA GLN A 271 -16.74 6.72 -10.86
C GLN A 271 -16.69 5.21 -11.12
N ASN A 272 -17.02 4.80 -12.36
CA ASN A 272 -17.09 3.41 -12.80
C ASN A 272 -15.82 2.96 -13.54
N TYR A 273 -14.81 3.81 -13.65
CA TYR A 273 -13.56 3.50 -14.34
C TYR A 273 -12.47 3.00 -13.38
N TYR A 274 -11.61 2.11 -13.88
CA TYR A 274 -10.43 1.61 -13.16
C TYR A 274 -9.25 1.42 -14.11
N LEU A 275 -8.02 1.36 -13.59
CA LEU A 275 -6.85 1.37 -14.47
C LEU A 275 -6.64 0.06 -15.26
N THR A 276 -6.55 -1.11 -14.61
CA THR A 276 -6.12 -2.38 -15.23
C THR A 276 -7.01 -3.55 -14.81
N ALA A 277 -7.32 -4.48 -15.72
CA ALA A 277 -8.10 -5.71 -15.46
C ALA A 277 -7.54 -6.55 -14.29
N ASP A 278 -6.21 -6.62 -14.18
CA ASP A 278 -5.53 -7.67 -13.40
C ASP A 278 -5.49 -7.42 -11.88
N ARG A 279 -5.92 -6.25 -11.42
CA ARG A 279 -5.88 -5.90 -10.00
C ARG A 279 -7.12 -5.11 -9.62
N GLN A 280 -8.24 -5.81 -9.45
CA GLN A 280 -9.35 -5.30 -8.64
C GLN A 280 -9.07 -5.61 -7.17
N PRO A 281 -8.71 -4.64 -6.31
CA PRO A 281 -8.42 -5.00 -4.94
C PRO A 281 -9.69 -5.02 -4.07
N TYR A 282 -10.77 -4.25 -4.35
CA TYR A 282 -11.80 -4.08 -3.30
C TYR A 282 -13.27 -3.85 -3.65
N PHE A 283 -13.75 -3.86 -4.91
CA PHE A 283 -15.21 -3.80 -5.16
C PHE A 283 -15.58 -4.55 -6.44
N LYS A 284 -16.27 -5.68 -6.29
CA LYS A 284 -17.02 -6.35 -7.37
C LYS A 284 -18.24 -5.48 -7.70
N GLN A 285 -18.06 -4.43 -8.50
CA GLN A 285 -19.16 -3.79 -9.20
C GLN A 285 -19.14 -4.36 -10.62
N GLU A 286 -20.23 -5.01 -11.03
CA GLU A 286 -20.32 -5.81 -12.27
C GLU A 286 -20.15 -4.97 -13.55
N ASN A 287 -20.20 -3.63 -13.46
CA ASN A 287 -20.17 -2.72 -14.62
C ASN A 287 -18.96 -1.78 -14.66
N ARG A 288 -17.84 -2.13 -14.02
CA ARG A 288 -16.65 -1.28 -14.06
C ARG A 288 -15.91 -1.39 -15.40
N LYS A 289 -15.42 -0.27 -15.92
CA LYS A 289 -14.74 -0.15 -17.23
C LYS A 289 -13.24 0.12 -17.08
N ALA A 290 -12.41 -0.61 -17.84
CA ALA A 290 -10.97 -0.50 -17.75
C ALA A 290 -10.46 0.67 -18.61
N MET A 291 -9.87 1.70 -18.00
CA MET A 291 -9.32 2.88 -18.70
C MET A 291 -8.23 2.50 -19.70
N VAL A 292 -7.54 1.37 -19.49
CA VAL A 292 -6.57 0.83 -20.46
C VAL A 292 -7.19 0.49 -21.82
N ASN A 293 -8.50 0.28 -21.90
CA ASN A 293 -9.17 -0.10 -23.14
C ASN A 293 -9.69 1.11 -23.94
N TYR A 294 -9.35 2.34 -23.51
CA TYR A 294 -9.88 3.58 -24.08
C TYR A 294 -8.76 4.43 -24.65
N GLU A 295 -8.91 4.84 -25.91
CA GLU A 295 -8.00 5.71 -26.63
C GLU A 295 -7.91 7.09 -25.97
N ILE A 296 -9.01 7.60 -25.41
CA ILE A 296 -9.00 8.91 -24.74
C ILE A 296 -8.14 8.95 -23.48
N PHE A 297 -7.95 7.81 -22.80
CA PHE A 297 -7.17 7.73 -21.56
C PHE A 297 -5.72 7.31 -21.77
N GLN A 298 -5.41 6.57 -22.85
CA GLN A 298 -4.05 6.13 -23.14
C GLN A 298 -3.49 6.82 -24.38
N GLY A 299 -4.02 6.50 -25.56
CA GLY A 299 -3.48 6.97 -26.83
C GLY A 299 -3.40 8.49 -26.89
N CYS A 300 -4.53 9.17 -26.68
CA CYS A 300 -4.61 10.62 -26.80
C CYS A 300 -3.81 11.35 -25.72
N MET A 301 -3.84 10.87 -24.47
CA MET A 301 -3.08 11.47 -23.36
C MET A 301 -1.57 11.26 -23.51
N LEU A 302 -1.12 10.11 -23.99
CA LEU A 302 0.29 9.88 -24.30
C LEU A 302 0.74 10.75 -25.47
N GLU A 303 -0.02 10.80 -26.56
CA GLU A 303 0.31 11.64 -27.72
C GLU A 303 0.36 13.14 -27.38
N ALA A 304 -0.53 13.59 -26.48
CA ALA A 304 -0.57 14.98 -26.06
C ALA A 304 0.62 15.35 -25.15
N TRP A 305 1.09 14.42 -24.31
CA TRP A 305 2.00 14.73 -23.21
C TRP A 305 3.38 14.06 -23.30
N ALA A 306 3.62 13.22 -24.30
CA ALA A 306 4.92 12.60 -24.56
C ALA A 306 6.02 13.65 -24.77
N ASP A 307 5.73 14.69 -25.56
CA ASP A 307 6.65 15.82 -25.81
C ASP A 307 6.98 16.62 -24.55
N MET A 308 6.17 16.47 -23.50
CA MET A 308 6.36 17.10 -22.19
C MET A 308 7.07 16.15 -21.20
N GLY A 309 7.56 15.00 -21.64
CA GLY A 309 8.28 14.02 -20.82
C GLY A 309 7.40 13.04 -20.05
N VAL A 310 6.10 12.93 -20.40
CA VAL A 310 5.22 11.90 -19.81
C VAL A 310 5.36 10.61 -20.60
N ASP A 311 5.97 9.60 -19.98
CA ASP A 311 6.05 8.25 -20.54
C ASP A 311 4.83 7.39 -20.14
N SER A 312 4.71 6.20 -20.75
CA SER A 312 3.62 5.26 -20.48
C SER A 312 3.53 4.88 -18.99
N ALA A 313 4.67 4.75 -18.31
CA ALA A 313 4.72 4.41 -16.89
C ALA A 313 4.24 5.57 -16.01
N GLY A 314 4.68 6.80 -16.31
CA GLY A 314 4.29 8.04 -15.66
C GLY A 314 2.80 8.30 -15.79
N LEU A 315 2.24 8.15 -16.99
CA LEU A 315 0.79 8.31 -17.21
C LEU A 315 -0.02 7.25 -16.43
N LYS A 316 0.40 5.98 -16.48
CA LYS A 316 -0.26 4.91 -15.71
C LYS A 316 -0.24 5.21 -14.21
N ASN A 317 0.86 5.74 -13.69
CA ASN A 317 0.96 6.11 -12.28
C ASN A 317 0.08 7.31 -11.92
N ALA A 318 -0.03 8.31 -12.79
CA ALA A 318 -0.92 9.46 -12.61
C ALA A 318 -2.40 9.03 -12.63
N LEU A 319 -2.82 8.20 -13.60
CA LEU A 319 -4.18 7.68 -13.67
C LEU A 319 -4.52 6.77 -12.47
N ARG A 320 -3.56 6.00 -11.94
CA ARG A 320 -3.75 5.30 -10.65
C ARG A 320 -4.04 6.26 -9.51
N ALA A 321 -3.33 7.39 -9.45
CA ALA A 321 -3.57 8.41 -8.43
C ALA A 321 -4.99 9.00 -8.56
N VAL A 322 -5.44 9.29 -9.78
CA VAL A 322 -6.82 9.74 -10.08
C VAL A 322 -7.84 8.73 -9.56
N VAL A 323 -7.74 7.46 -9.95
CA VAL A 323 -8.68 6.40 -9.51
C VAL A 323 -8.64 6.21 -7.99
N MET A 324 -7.47 6.30 -7.35
CA MET A 324 -7.33 6.20 -5.90
C MET A 324 -8.00 7.35 -5.15
N VAL A 325 -7.84 8.59 -5.61
CA VAL A 325 -8.49 9.76 -5.03
C VAL A 325 -9.99 9.68 -5.24
N ILE A 326 -10.41 9.22 -6.42
CA ILE A 326 -11.83 9.05 -6.71
C ILE A 326 -12.45 8.07 -5.72
N SER A 327 -11.85 6.89 -5.59
CA SER A 327 -12.28 5.85 -4.65
C SER A 327 -12.28 6.32 -3.19
N ARG A 328 -11.39 7.25 -2.80
CA ARG A 328 -11.39 7.84 -1.44
C ARG A 328 -12.55 8.80 -1.22
N LYS A 329 -12.89 9.64 -2.19
CA LYS A 329 -14.04 10.56 -2.09
C LYS A 329 -15.37 9.79 -2.03
N LEU A 330 -15.52 8.69 -2.78
CA LEU A 330 -16.70 7.81 -2.77
C LEU A 330 -16.90 7.19 -1.38
N ARG A 331 -15.81 6.74 -0.75
CA ARG A 331 -15.88 6.21 0.63
C ARG A 331 -16.31 7.28 1.65
N LYS A 332 -15.89 8.53 1.46
CA LYS A 332 -16.30 9.63 2.35
C LYS A 332 -17.78 9.97 2.18
N SER A 333 -18.30 10.01 0.94
CA SER A 333 -19.73 10.32 0.71
C SER A 333 -20.67 9.20 1.17
N ILE A 334 -20.25 7.94 1.08
CA ILE A 334 -21.03 6.79 1.59
C ILE A 334 -20.97 6.71 3.12
N GLY A 335 -19.84 7.06 3.73
CA GLY A 335 -19.66 7.06 5.19
C GLY A 335 -20.48 8.14 5.93
N THR A 336 -20.83 9.23 5.26
CA THR A 336 -21.68 10.30 5.82
C THR A 336 -23.18 9.99 5.77
N ASN A 337 -23.62 9.08 4.89
CA ASN A 337 -25.04 8.74 4.72
C ASN A 337 -25.56 7.62 5.64
N ARG A 338 -24.74 7.14 6.60
CA ARG A 338 -25.14 6.14 7.62
C ARG A 338 -25.29 6.73 9.03
N ARG A 339 -25.37 8.06 9.14
CA ARG A 339 -25.69 8.76 10.38
C ARG A 339 -26.83 9.75 10.12
N TYR A 340 -28.01 9.22 9.88
CA TYR A 340 -29.28 9.87 10.21
C TYR A 340 -30.26 8.78 10.61
#